data_AF-A0A0B1RWL5-F1
#
_entry.id   AF-A0A0B1RWL5-F1
#
_cell.length_a   1.000
_cell.length_b   1.000
_cell.length_c   1.000
_cell.angle_alpha   90.00
_cell.angle_beta   90.00
_cell.angle_gamma   90.00
#
_symmetry.space_group_name_H-M   'P 1'
#
loop_
_entity.id
_entity.type
_entity.pdbx_description
1 polymer ?
#
loop_
_entity_poly.entity_id
_entity_poly.type
_entity_poly.pdbx_seq_one_letter_code
_entity_poly.pdbx_strand_id
1 'polypeptide(L)'
;MLSAIPYIAYFVVINVGGVLADFIRSRKILGTLNTRRAAMLLALLGQAAFLVLSGYCKCGQDVRLSIFLQALVIIFITAGMAISGLQYSGFVVNYLDIAPPFSGTVMGIGNTISCLAGIVSPMVTSALTPN
;
A
#
# COMPACT_ATOMS: atom_id res chain seq x y z
N MET A 1 3.96 9.34 18.63
CA MET A 1 2.87 10.18 18.06
C MET A 1 3.07 10.46 16.56
N LEU A 2 4.30 10.50 16.02
CA LEU A 2 4.51 10.61 14.55
C LEU A 2 3.99 9.39 13.75
N SER A 3 3.93 8.19 14.33
CA SER A 3 3.40 7.00 13.64
C SER A 3 1.90 7.08 13.32
N ALA A 4 1.13 8.00 13.90
CA ALA A 4 -0.30 8.12 13.59
C ALA A 4 -0.57 8.80 12.24
N ILE A 5 0.37 9.64 11.78
CA ILE A 5 0.29 10.41 10.52
C ILE A 5 0.03 9.49 9.30
N PRO A 6 0.81 8.41 9.09
CA PRO A 6 0.57 7.52 7.95
C PRO A 6 -0.77 6.80 8.03
N TYR A 7 -1.26 6.43 9.22
CA TYR A 7 -2.58 5.80 9.34
C TYR A 7 -3.72 6.74 8.99
N ILE A 8 -3.63 8.01 9.39
CA ILE A 8 -4.63 9.03 9.03
C ILE A 8 -4.60 9.29 7.52
N ALA A 9 -3.40 9.45 6.93
CA ALA A 9 -3.25 9.64 5.49
C ALA A 9 -3.78 8.44 4.70
N TYR A 10 -3.50 7.22 5.16
CA TYR A 10 -4.03 5.98 4.61
C TYR A 10 -5.56 5.94 4.63
N PHE A 11 -6.18 6.31 5.75
CA PHE A 11 -7.63 6.38 5.88
C PHE A 11 -8.26 7.37 4.90
N VAL A 12 -7.69 8.57 4.76
CA VAL A 12 -8.18 9.58 3.81
C VAL A 12 -8.09 9.06 2.38
N VAL A 13 -6.97 8.46 1.99
CA VAL A 13 -6.78 7.98 0.61
C VAL A 13 -7.61 6.74 0.30
N ILE A 14 -7.92 5.87 1.28
CA ILE A 14 -8.92 4.80 1.07
C ILE A 14 -10.28 5.40 0.67
N ASN A 15 -10.75 6.41 1.42
CA ASN A 15 -12.04 7.03 1.16
C ASN A 15 -12.04 7.75 -0.20
N VAL A 16 -11.01 8.55 -0.48
CA VAL A 16 -10.86 9.24 -1.77
C VAL A 16 -10.72 8.26 -2.93
N GLY A 17 -9.93 7.20 -2.77
CA GLY A 17 -9.72 6.15 -3.76
C GLY A 17 -10.99 5.36 -4.06
N GLY A 18 -11.85 5.14 -3.06
CA GLY A 18 -13.19 4.58 -3.24
C GLY A 18 -14.10 5.48 -4.08
N VAL A 19 -14.20 6.77 -3.71
CA VAL A 19 -14.98 7.76 -4.47
C VAL A 19 -14.47 7.91 -5.90
N LEU A 20 -13.14 7.92 -6.10
CA LEU A 20 -12.53 8.01 -7.43
C LEU A 20 -12.82 6.77 -8.27
N ALA A 21 -12.76 5.57 -7.67
CA ALA A 21 -13.11 4.33 -8.34
C ALA A 21 -14.59 4.29 -8.76
N ASP A 22 -15.49 4.78 -7.90
CA ASP A 22 -16.91 4.92 -8.22
C ASP A 22 -17.16 5.98 -9.31
N PHE A 23 -16.44 7.10 -9.30
CA PHE A 23 -16.51 8.12 -10.36
C PHE A 23 -16.08 7.58 -11.72
N ILE A 24 -14.96 6.87 -11.79
CA ILE A 24 -14.45 6.27 -13.04
C ILE A 24 -15.42 5.22 -13.57
N ARG A 25 -16.04 4.45 -12.65
CA ARG A 25 -17.05 3.43 -12.99
C ARG A 25 -18.37 4.07 -13.45
N SER A 26 -18.83 5.13 -12.79
CA SER A 26 -20.06 5.85 -13.14
C SER A 26 -19.97 6.52 -14.51
N ARG A 27 -18.76 6.89 -14.96
CA ARG A 27 -18.53 7.49 -16.28
C ARG A 27 -18.32 6.45 -17.40
N LYS A 28 -18.39 5.14 -17.10
CA LYS A 28 -18.19 4.01 -18.04
C LYS A 28 -16.92 4.11 -18.90
N ILE A 29 -15.90 4.83 -18.43
CA ILE A 29 -14.66 5.07 -19.20
C ILE A 29 -13.84 3.77 -19.32
N LEU A 30 -13.88 2.92 -18.30
CA LEU A 30 -13.14 1.67 -18.19
C LEU A 30 -14.05 0.57 -17.60
N GLY A 31 -13.88 -0.67 -18.07
CA GLY A 31 -14.55 -1.83 -17.49
C GLY A 31 -14.17 -2.03 -16.01
N THR A 32 -15.08 -2.59 -15.21
CA THR A 32 -14.91 -2.78 -13.76
C THR A 32 -13.62 -3.49 -13.39
N LEU A 33 -13.25 -4.52 -14.16
CA LEU A 33 -11.99 -5.26 -14.00
C LEU A 33 -10.77 -4.41 -14.34
N ASN A 34 -10.83 -3.57 -15.38
CA ASN A 34 -9.68 -2.80 -15.84
C ASN A 34 -9.40 -1.60 -14.91
N THR A 35 -10.44 -0.93 -14.41
CA THR A 35 -10.31 0.14 -13.41
C THR A 35 -9.69 -0.39 -12.12
N ARG A 36 -10.11 -1.57 -11.66
CA ARG A 36 -9.56 -2.18 -10.45
C ARG A 36 -8.12 -2.64 -10.63
N ARG A 37 -7.79 -3.27 -11.77
CA ARG A 37 -6.41 -3.64 -12.10
C ARG A 37 -5.50 -2.43 -12.20
N ALA A 38 -5.95 -1.36 -12.86
CA ALA A 38 -5.19 -0.12 -12.96
C ALA A 38 -4.97 0.53 -11.59
N ALA A 39 -6.00 0.59 -10.74
CA ALA A 39 -5.87 1.10 -9.37
C ALA A 39 -4.87 0.27 -8.54
N MET A 40 -4.92 -1.07 -8.65
CA MET A 40 -3.97 -1.98 -8.01
C MET A 40 -2.53 -1.76 -8.49
N LEU A 41 -2.33 -1.65 -9.80
CA LEU A 41 -1.01 -1.45 -10.40
C LEU A 41 -0.44 -0.09 -10.01
N LEU A 42 -1.24 0.97 -10.09
CA LEU A 42 -0.82 2.31 -9.68
C LEU A 42 -0.49 2.37 -8.19
N ALA A 43 -1.28 1.68 -7.34
CA ALA A 43 -1.02 1.59 -5.92
C ALA A 43 0.30 0.87 -5.61
N LEU A 44 0.52 -0.30 -6.23
CA LEU A 44 1.70 -1.13 -5.98
C LEU A 44 2.97 -0.51 -6.58
N LEU A 45 2.90 0.01 -7.81
CA LEU A 45 4.02 0.70 -8.47
C LEU A 45 4.36 2.01 -7.75
N GLY A 46 3.34 2.76 -7.34
CA GLY A 46 3.51 3.95 -6.51
C GLY A 46 4.23 3.59 -5.23
N GLN A 47 3.67 2.71 -4.41
CA GLN A 47 4.29 2.28 -3.16
C GLN A 47 5.72 1.79 -3.36
N ALA A 48 5.98 0.96 -4.38
CA ALA A 48 7.33 0.46 -4.67
C ALA A 48 8.31 1.59 -5.01
N ALA A 49 7.92 2.53 -5.86
CA ALA A 49 8.76 3.67 -6.22
C ALA A 49 9.06 4.57 -5.00
N PHE A 50 8.03 4.89 -4.21
CA PHE A 50 8.17 5.70 -2.99
C PHE A 50 9.05 5.00 -1.94
N LEU A 51 8.94 3.68 -1.80
CA LEU A 51 9.75 2.89 -0.86
C LEU A 51 11.21 2.79 -1.30
N VAL A 52 11.47 2.55 -2.58
CA VAL A 52 12.82 2.52 -3.16
C VAL A 52 13.50 3.89 -3.00
N LEU A 53 12.78 4.98 -3.29
CA LEU A 53 13.28 6.34 -3.15
C LEU A 53 13.63 6.68 -1.68
N SER A 54 12.84 6.18 -0.73
CA SER A 54 13.14 6.31 0.71
C SER A 54 14.37 5.52 1.15
N GLY A 55 14.67 4.39 0.49
CA GLY A 55 15.85 3.56 0.76
C GLY A 55 17.15 4.22 0.30
N TYR A 56 17.13 4.91 -0.84
CA TYR A 56 18.30 5.65 -1.35
C TYR A 56 18.66 6.88 -0.51
N CYS A 57 17.73 7.44 0.27
CA CYS A 57 17.99 8.61 1.11
C CYS A 57 18.87 8.33 2.35
N LYS A 58 19.23 7.07 2.64
CA LYS A 58 20.02 6.70 3.85
C LYS A 58 21.54 6.72 3.68
N CYS A 59 22.07 6.95 2.47
CA CYS A 59 23.52 7.06 2.26
C CYS A 59 23.99 8.51 2.41
N GLY A 60 24.21 8.96 3.64
CA GLY A 60 24.79 10.29 3.91
C GLY A 60 24.92 10.58 5.41
N GLN A 61 26.09 10.29 5.96
CA GLN A 61 26.45 10.50 7.36
C GLN A 61 26.73 11.99 7.63
N ASP A 62 25.69 12.83 7.68
CA ASP A 62 25.82 14.22 8.16
C ASP A 62 24.68 14.57 9.13
N VAL A 63 25.01 14.52 10.42
CA VAL A 63 24.12 14.52 11.58
C VAL A 63 23.32 15.82 11.79
N ARG A 64 23.68 16.94 11.12
CA ARG A 64 22.95 18.23 11.22
C ARG A 64 21.89 18.46 10.14
N LEU A 65 21.91 17.68 9.05
CA LEU A 65 20.85 17.65 8.02
C LEU A 65 19.82 16.52 8.29
N SER A 66 19.85 15.92 9.48
CA SER A 66 19.06 14.72 9.81
C SER A 66 17.57 15.00 10.01
N ILE A 67 17.19 16.17 10.55
CA ILE A 67 15.78 16.50 10.87
C ILE A 67 14.95 16.75 9.60
N PHE A 68 15.49 17.50 8.61
CA PHE A 68 14.77 17.76 7.36
C PHE A 68 14.71 16.51 6.47
N LEU A 69 15.77 15.70 6.47
CA LEU A 69 15.82 14.43 5.73
C LEU A 69 14.92 13.36 6.37
N GLN A 70 14.82 13.30 7.69
CA GLN A 70 13.86 12.44 8.40
C GLN A 70 12.42 12.85 8.12
N ALA A 71 12.12 14.16 8.12
CA ALA A 71 10.80 14.65 7.70
C ALA A 71 10.50 14.23 6.25
N LEU A 72 11.47 14.33 5.35
CA LEU A 72 11.33 13.91 3.95
C LEU A 72 11.04 12.40 3.84
N VAL A 73 11.81 11.54 4.52
CA VAL A 73 11.60 10.08 4.53
C VAL A 73 10.23 9.73 5.09
N ILE A 74 9.77 10.42 6.15
CA ILE A 74 8.44 10.22 6.72
C ILE A 74 7.36 10.63 5.71
N ILE A 75 7.55 11.72 4.97
CA ILE A 75 6.65 12.14 3.89
C ILE A 75 6.63 11.11 2.75
N PHE A 76 7.78 10.60 2.31
CA PHE A 76 7.86 9.57 1.25
C PHE A 76 7.20 8.25 1.68
N ILE A 77 7.43 7.79 2.91
CA ILE A 77 6.80 6.58 3.47
C ILE A 77 5.30 6.81 3.68
N THR A 78 4.88 7.99 4.14
CA THR A 78 3.47 8.36 4.31
C THR A 78 2.76 8.42 2.97
N ALA A 79 3.36 9.04 1.95
CA ALA A 79 2.82 9.10 0.60
C ALA A 79 2.73 7.70 -0.03
N GLY A 80 3.77 6.88 0.15
CA GLY A 80 3.78 5.48 -0.27
C GLY A 80 2.63 4.69 0.35
N MET A 81 2.50 4.75 1.68
CA MET A 81 1.39 4.11 2.41
C MET A 81 0.03 4.65 1.98
N ALA A 82 -0.11 5.96 1.81
CA ALA A 82 -1.36 6.58 1.40
C ALA A 82 -1.80 6.03 0.03
N ILE A 83 -0.88 5.95 -0.94
CA ILE A 83 -1.13 5.39 -2.27
C ILE A 83 -1.49 3.90 -2.21
N SER A 84 -0.92 3.12 -1.28
CA SER A 84 -1.34 1.74 -1.01
C SER A 84 -2.83 1.61 -0.67
N GLY A 85 -3.44 2.66 -0.10
CA GLY A 85 -4.86 2.69 0.26
C GLY A 85 -5.79 2.48 -0.94
N LEU A 86 -5.38 2.91 -2.14
CA LEU A 86 -6.13 2.66 -3.37
C LEU A 86 -6.23 1.18 -3.74
N GLN A 87 -5.30 0.33 -3.30
CA GLN A 87 -5.36 -1.11 -3.55
C GLN A 87 -6.58 -1.77 -2.87
N TYR A 88 -6.99 -1.24 -1.72
CA TYR A 88 -8.08 -1.79 -0.92
C TYR A 88 -9.44 -1.71 -1.64
N SER A 89 -9.67 -0.66 -2.44
CA SER A 89 -10.90 -0.48 -3.22
C SER A 89 -11.06 -1.51 -4.35
N GLY A 90 -9.97 -2.11 -4.82
CA GLY A 90 -9.97 -3.16 -5.85
C GLY A 90 -10.00 -4.58 -5.28
N PHE A 91 -9.32 -4.81 -4.15
CA PHE A 91 -9.10 -6.15 -3.60
C PHE A 91 -10.36 -6.76 -2.99
N VAL A 92 -11.06 -6.03 -2.11
CA VAL A 92 -12.25 -6.53 -1.40
C VAL A 92 -13.33 -7.02 -2.38
N VAL A 93 -13.52 -6.29 -3.46
CA VAL A 93 -14.55 -6.60 -4.46
C VAL A 93 -14.11 -7.70 -5.44
N ASN A 94 -12.81 -7.93 -5.62
CA ASN A 94 -12.30 -9.00 -6.47
C ASN A 94 -12.68 -10.40 -5.96
N TYR A 95 -12.77 -10.58 -4.64
CA TYR A 95 -13.23 -11.83 -4.03
C TYR A 95 -14.71 -12.12 -4.29
N LEU A 96 -15.52 -11.07 -4.20
CA LEU A 96 -16.96 -11.15 -4.44
C LEU A 96 -17.25 -11.43 -5.91
N ASP A 97 -16.44 -10.90 -6.82
CA ASP A 97 -16.58 -11.15 -8.26
C ASP A 97 -16.14 -12.57 -8.67
N ILE A 98 -15.12 -13.15 -8.03
CA ILE A 98 -14.60 -14.50 -8.36
C ILE A 98 -15.48 -15.62 -7.79
N ALA A 99 -15.92 -15.49 -6.54
CA ALA A 99 -16.69 -16.55 -5.88
C ALA A 99 -17.65 -15.96 -4.83
N PRO A 100 -18.82 -15.43 -5.21
CA PRO A 100 -19.76 -14.81 -4.28
C PRO A 100 -20.15 -15.69 -3.08
N PRO A 101 -20.48 -17.00 -3.22
CA PRO A 101 -20.85 -17.84 -2.08
C PRO A 101 -19.67 -18.32 -1.22
N PHE A 102 -18.43 -18.28 -1.73
CA PHE A 102 -17.22 -18.75 -1.01
C PHE A 102 -16.22 -17.63 -0.74
N SER A 103 -16.62 -16.37 -0.94
CA SER A 103 -15.75 -15.19 -0.87
C SER A 103 -15.08 -15.04 0.48
N GLY A 104 -15.80 -15.32 1.58
CA GLY A 104 -15.25 -15.29 2.94
C GLY A 104 -14.14 -16.33 3.16
N THR A 105 -14.33 -17.56 2.67
CA THR A 105 -13.33 -18.62 2.78
C THR A 105 -12.08 -18.31 1.96
N VAL A 106 -12.25 -17.82 0.72
CA VAL A 106 -11.12 -17.42 -0.16
C VAL A 106 -10.36 -16.24 0.45
N MET A 107 -11.06 -15.24 1.00
CA MET A 107 -10.44 -14.12 1.70
C MET A 107 -9.68 -14.58 2.95
N GLY A 108 -10.26 -15.51 3.72
CA GLY A 108 -9.62 -16.09 4.89
C GLY A 108 -8.32 -16.82 4.56
N ILE A 109 -8.33 -17.67 3.53
CA ILE A 109 -7.13 -18.37 3.05
C ILE A 109 -6.08 -17.37 2.53
N GLY A 110 -6.50 -16.33 1.80
CA GLY A 110 -5.57 -15.28 1.37
C GLY A 110 -4.93 -14.52 2.53
N ASN A 111 -5.70 -14.28 3.60
CA ASN A 111 -5.20 -13.61 4.79
C ASN A 111 -4.25 -14.49 5.60
N THR A 112 -4.51 -15.81 5.73
CA THR A 112 -3.58 -16.72 6.42
C THR A 112 -2.23 -16.78 5.70
N ILE A 113 -2.21 -16.85 4.37
CA ILE A 113 -0.98 -16.78 3.58
C ILE A 113 -0.26 -15.43 3.80
N SER A 114 -1.01 -14.33 3.85
CA SER A 114 -0.45 -12.99 4.13
C SER A 114 0.16 -12.88 5.53
N CYS A 115 -0.48 -13.48 6.54
CA CYS A 115 0.05 -13.55 7.90
C CYS A 115 1.32 -14.40 7.98
N LEU A 116 1.36 -15.56 7.30
CA LEU A 116 2.56 -16.38 7.21
C LEU A 116 3.71 -15.59 6.56
N ALA A 117 3.45 -14.87 5.47
CA ALA A 117 4.44 -13.99 4.86
C ALA A 117 4.90 -12.88 5.82
N GLY A 118 3.98 -12.31 6.61
CA GLY A 118 4.29 -11.32 7.65
C GLY A 118 5.18 -11.86 8.77
N ILE A 119 5.06 -13.13 9.13
CA ILE A 119 5.92 -13.81 10.12
C ILE A 119 7.30 -14.09 9.53
N VAL A 120 7.36 -14.53 8.27
CA VAL A 120 8.63 -14.88 7.60
C VAL A 120 9.44 -13.64 7.21
N SER A 121 8.78 -12.53 6.86
CA SER A 121 9.43 -11.29 6.42
C SER A 121 10.55 -10.79 7.35
N PRO A 122 10.33 -10.56 8.66
CA PRO A 122 11.39 -10.10 9.55
C PRO A 122 12.52 -11.12 9.73
N MET A 123 12.22 -12.43 9.68
CA MET A 123 13.24 -13.49 9.80
C MET A 123 14.25 -13.43 8.63
N VAL A 124 13.73 -13.24 7.41
CA VAL A 124 14.55 -13.08 6.22
C VAL A 124 15.33 -11.75 6.27
N THR A 125 14.69 -10.65 6.67
CA THR A 125 15.36 -9.35 6.80
C THR A 125 16.49 -9.38 7.84
N SER A 126 16.29 -10.07 8.97
CA SER A 126 17.34 -10.25 10.00
C SER A 126 18.49 -11.13 9.52
N ALA A 127 18.23 -12.13 8.67
CA ALA A 127 19.30 -12.95 8.09
C ALA A 127 20.13 -12.18 7.04
N LEU A 128 19.50 -11.28 6.29
CA LEU A 128 20.15 -10.44 5.28
C LEU A 128 20.90 -9.24 5.87
N THR A 129 20.55 -8.81 7.09
CA THR A 129 21.18 -7.67 7.77
C THR A 129 21.85 -8.14 9.07
N PRO A 130 23.03 -8.78 9.01
CA PRO A 130 23.68 -9.38 10.17
C PRO A 130 24.33 -8.39 11.16
N ASN A 131 23.87 -7.13 11.22
CA ASN A 131 24.37 -6.11 12.16
C ASN A 131 23.22 -5.47 12.95
#